data_AF-I0R8Y6-F1
#
_entry.id   AF-I0R8Y6-F1
#
_cell.length_a   1.000
_cell.length_b   1.000
_cell.length_c   1.000
_cell.angle_alpha   90.00
_cell.angle_beta   90.00
_cell.angle_gamma   90.00
#
_symmetry.space_group_name_H-M   'P 1'
#
loop_
_entity.id
_entity.type
_entity.pdbx_description
1 polymer ?
#
loop_
_entity_poly.entity_id
_entity_poly.type
_entity_poly.pdbx_seq_one_letter_code
_entity_poly.pdbx_strand_id
1 'polypeptide(L)' 'MRAKSLKAFCEKYHPKYAVRTSMSDYREQDRMTNIPLYNIYKIREYVDK' A
#
# COMPACT_ATOMS: atom_id res chain seq x y z
N MET A 1 4.15 -0.06 -16.88
CA MET A 1 5.24 0.05 -15.87
C MET A 1 4.74 -0.51 -14.53
N ARG A 2 5.39 -1.53 -13.98
CA ARG A 2 5.13 -1.95 -12.58
C ARG A 2 6.28 -1.42 -11.74
N ALA A 3 6.05 -0.40 -10.92
CA ALA A 3 7.05 0.10 -9.99
C ALA A 3 7.41 -1.03 -9.00
N LYS A 4 8.60 -1.63 -9.18
CA LYS A 4 9.10 -2.70 -8.31
C LYS A 4 9.82 -2.15 -7.07
N SER A 5 10.09 -0.85 -7.03
CA SER A 5 10.83 -0.18 -5.95
C SER A 5 10.14 -0.34 -4.59
N LEU A 6 8.81 -0.14 -4.54
CA LEU A 6 8.04 -0.29 -3.30
C LEU A 6 8.08 -1.73 -2.78
N LYS A 7 7.93 -2.72 -3.66
CA LYS A 7 8.00 -4.13 -3.29
C LYS A 7 9.39 -4.49 -2.76
N ALA A 8 10.45 -4.11 -3.47
CA ALA A 8 11.84 -4.34 -3.06
C ALA A 8 12.16 -3.66 -1.71
N PHE A 9 11.63 -2.46 -1.48
CA PHE A 9 11.75 -1.75 -0.20
C PHE A 9 11.06 -2.53 0.93
N CYS A 10 9.82 -3.00 0.72
CA CYS A 10 9.08 -3.75 1.73
C CYS A 10 9.73 -5.10 2.06
N GLU A 11 10.30 -5.78 1.05
CA GLU A 11 11.04 -7.04 1.24
C GLU A 11 12.36 -6.84 2.01
N LYS A 12 13.07 -5.72 1.78
CA LYS A 12 14.33 -5.46 2.46
C LYS A 12 14.16 -4.95 3.89
N TYR A 13 13.25 -4.01 4.10
CA TYR A 13 13.18 -3.24 5.34
C TYR A 13 12.00 -3.59 6.24
N HIS A 14 11.07 -4.44 5.77
CA HIS A 14 9.91 -4.89 6.55
C HIS A 14 9.22 -3.75 7.32
N PRO A 15 8.81 -2.66 6.62
CA PRO A 15 8.20 -1.52 7.29
C PRO A 15 6.93 -1.97 8.00
N LYS A 16 6.62 -1.29 9.12
CA LYS A 16 5.38 -1.55 9.89
C LYS A 16 4.13 -1.46 9.01
N TYR A 17 4.17 -0.55 8.02
CA TYR A 17 3.08 -0.33 7.07
C TYR A 17 3.62 -0.16 5.66
N ALA A 18 2.88 -0.71 4.70
CA ALA A 18 3.19 -0.60 3.28
C ALA A 18 1.90 -0.34 2.51
N VAL A 19 1.78 0.86 1.97
CA VAL A 19 0.57 1.32 1.28
C VAL A 19 0.91 1.67 -0.16
N ARG A 20 0.08 1.19 -1.08
CA ARG A 20 0.10 1.56 -2.49
C ARG A 20 -1.21 2.24 -2.83
N THR A 21 -1.16 3.30 -3.63
CA THR A 21 -2.37 3.94 -4.17
C THR A 21 -2.47 3.72 -5.67
N SER A 22 -3.65 3.34 -6.16
CA SER A 22 -3.89 3.15 -7.60
C SER A 22 -5.35 3.34 -7.98
N MET A 23 -5.67 3.30 -9.28
CA MET A 23 -7.06 3.29 -9.78
C MET A 23 -7.76 1.94 -9.56
N SER A 24 -7.05 0.91 -9.11
CA SER A 24 -7.64 -0.41 -8.82
C SER A 24 -8.35 -0.41 -7.47
N ASP A 25 -9.27 -1.37 -7.33
CA ASP A 25 -10.01 -1.59 -6.09
C ASP A 25 -9.09 -1.93 -4.90
N TYR A 26 -9.70 -1.82 -3.73
CA TYR A 26 -9.06 -2.15 -2.47
C TYR A 26 -8.53 -3.58 -2.50
N ARG A 27 -7.26 -3.74 -2.10
CA ARG A 27 -6.66 -5.07 -1.99
C ARG A 27 -5.65 -5.11 -0.85
N GLU A 28 -5.96 -5.88 0.17
CA GLU A 28 -4.97 -6.30 1.15
C GLU A 28 -4.15 -7.45 0.56
N GLN A 29 -2.83 -7.27 0.51
CA GLN A 29 -1.86 -8.35 0.32
C GLN A 29 -1.00 -8.40 1.57
N ASP A 30 -0.49 -9.59 1.93
CA ASP A 30 0.18 -9.87 3.22
C ASP A 30 1.21 -8.83 3.68
N ARG A 31 1.83 -8.10 2.74
CA ARG A 31 2.86 -7.09 3.02
C ARG A 31 2.60 -5.74 2.37
N MET A 32 1.45 -5.51 1.74
CA MET A 32 1.15 -4.24 1.10
C MET A 32 -0.35 -4.09 0.86
N THR A 33 -0.91 -2.96 1.26
CA THR A 33 -2.32 -2.63 1.06
C THR A 33 -2.47 -1.68 -0.12
N ASN A 34 -3.24 -2.08 -1.13
CA ASN A 34 -3.66 -1.19 -2.21
C ASN A 34 -4.91 -0.44 -1.81
N ILE A 35 -4.81 0.89 -1.69
CA ILE A 35 -5.91 1.80 -1.45
C ILE A 35 -6.30 2.46 -2.79
N PRO A 36 -7.58 2.46 -3.17
CA PRO A 36 -8.02 3.19 -4.36
C PRO A 36 -7.76 4.70 -4.22
N LEU A 37 -7.37 5.37 -5.31
CA LEU A 37 -7.06 6.81 -5.29
C LEU A 37 -8.21 7.67 -4.77
N TYR A 38 -9.46 7.33 -5.10
CA TYR A 38 -10.64 8.06 -4.60
C TYR A 38 -10.81 7.96 -3.08
N ASN A 39 -10.12 7.03 -2.42
CA ASN A 39 -10.21 6.79 -0.98
C ASN A 39 -8.90 7.11 -0.24
N ILE A 40 -7.96 7.80 -0.89
CA ILE A 40 -6.66 8.16 -0.31
C ILE A 40 -6.80 9.05 0.93
N TYR A 41 -7.89 9.84 1.03
CA TYR A 41 -8.15 10.69 2.19
C TYR A 41 -8.34 9.90 3.48
N LYS A 42 -8.69 8.61 3.41
CA LYS A 42 -8.83 7.71 4.55
C LYS A 42 -7.54 6.95 4.89
N ILE A 43 -6.38 7.31 4.31
CA ILE A 43 -5.13 6.55 4.48
C ILE A 43 -4.76 6.29 5.95
N ARG A 44 -5.05 7.23 6.86
CA ARG A 44 -4.80 7.09 8.29
C ARG A 44 -5.58 5.92 8.90
N GLU A 45 -6.82 5.71 8.49
CA GLU A 45 -7.65 4.59 8.96
C GLU A 45 -7.07 3.22 8.57
N TYR A 46 -6.21 3.15 7.54
CA TYR A 46 -5.56 1.92 7.10
C TYR A 46 -4.19 1.68 7.74
N VAL A 47 -3.53 2.75 8.16
CA VAL A 47 -2.20 2.72 8.78
C VAL A 47 -2.32 2.66 10.32
N ASP A 48 -3.35 3.24 10.90
CA ASP A 48 -3.57 3.29 12.35
C ASP A 48 -4.46 2.13 12.86
N LYS A 49 -4.71 1.09 12.05
CA LYS A 49 -5.39 -0.15 12.50
C LYS A 49 -4.58 -0.88 13.57
#